data_AF-K1TLS7-F1
#
_entry.id   AF-K1TLS7-F1
#
_cell.length_a   1.000
_cell.length_b   1.000
_cell.length_c   1.000
_cell.angle_alpha   90.00
_cell.angle_beta   90.00
_cell.angle_gamma   90.00
#
_symmetry.space_group_name_H-M   'P 1'
#
loop_
_entity.id
_entity.type
_entity.pdbx_description
1 polymer ?
#
loop_
_entity_poly.entity_id
_entity_poly.type
_entity_poly.pdbx_seq_one_letter_code
_entity_poly.pdbx_strand_id
1 'polypeptide(L)'
;MNKIMKLENPKVALANNGEENTKGTPVVKEAYELMSKAPYNFIGNIEGRQIPFGDADVVVADGFTGNLILKTYEGVAKVLMNGIKDAFMKNTLSKLAYLGVKSGIDDMKKQFDYNRRKRAPRSGRSAPYTD
;
A
#
# COMPACT_ATOMS: atom_id res chain seq x y z
N MET A 1 4.99 -15.02 8.91
CA MET A 1 4.77 -13.57 9.11
C MET A 1 5.05 -13.08 10.53
N ASN A 2 4.54 -13.75 11.57
CA ASN A 2 4.66 -13.32 12.99
C ASN A 2 6.12 -13.10 13.46
N LYS A 3 7.09 -13.84 12.88
CA LYS A 3 8.51 -13.74 13.25
C LYS A 3 9.21 -12.44 12.79
N ILE A 4 8.66 -11.70 11.81
CA ILE A 4 9.34 -10.50 11.26
C ILE A 4 8.61 -9.21 11.64
N MET A 5 7.27 -9.20 11.58
CA MET A 5 6.48 -7.98 11.86
C MET A 5 5.93 -7.89 13.28
N LYS A 6 6.12 -8.93 14.12
CA LYS A 6 5.59 -9.01 15.50
C LYS A 6 4.08 -8.74 15.63
N LEU A 7 3.30 -9.00 14.57
CA LEU A 7 1.84 -8.99 14.62
C LEU A 7 1.37 -10.36 15.08
N GLU A 8 0.55 -10.43 16.13
CA GLU A 8 0.07 -11.70 16.68
C GLU A 8 -0.95 -12.37 15.76
N ASN A 9 -1.80 -11.57 15.08
CA ASN A 9 -2.87 -12.07 14.22
C ASN A 9 -3.09 -11.18 12.96
N PRO A 10 -2.14 -11.16 12.01
CA PRO A 10 -2.18 -10.24 10.88
C PRO A 10 -3.41 -10.49 9.98
N LYS A 11 -4.15 -9.43 9.65
CA LYS A 11 -5.29 -9.45 8.74
C LYS A 11 -4.81 -9.70 7.31
N VAL A 12 -5.24 -10.81 6.72
CA VAL A 12 -4.93 -11.20 5.34
C VAL A 12 -6.16 -10.98 4.47
N ALA A 13 -6.02 -10.25 3.37
CA ALA A 13 -7.08 -9.97 2.42
C ALA A 13 -6.68 -10.34 0.99
N LEU A 14 -7.67 -10.63 0.14
CA LEU A 14 -7.49 -10.92 -1.28
C LEU A 14 -7.85 -9.68 -2.11
N ALA A 15 -6.92 -9.18 -2.92
CA ALA A 15 -7.18 -8.05 -3.80
C ALA A 15 -8.24 -8.42 -4.84
N ASN A 16 -9.31 -7.61 -4.91
CA ASN A 16 -10.43 -7.89 -5.80
C ASN A 16 -11.10 -6.58 -6.28
N ASN A 17 -12.08 -6.70 -7.18
CA ASN A 17 -12.87 -5.59 -7.71
C ASN A 17 -14.17 -5.30 -6.92
N GLY A 18 -14.30 -5.87 -5.72
CA GLY A 18 -15.41 -5.65 -4.79
C GLY A 18 -15.19 -6.45 -3.51
N GLU A 19 -15.84 -6.04 -2.41
CA GLU A 19 -15.72 -6.67 -1.09
C GLU A 19 -16.50 -8.00 -0.98
N GLU A 20 -17.52 -8.18 -1.82
CA GLU A 20 -18.39 -9.36 -1.81
C GLU A 20 -17.63 -10.62 -2.25
N ASN A 21 -17.91 -11.76 -1.61
CA ASN A 21 -17.29 -13.06 -1.94
C ASN A 21 -17.63 -13.57 -3.35
N THR A 22 -18.68 -13.04 -4.00
CA THR A 22 -19.10 -13.41 -5.36
C THR A 22 -18.38 -12.62 -6.46
N LYS A 23 -17.53 -11.65 -6.09
CA LYS A 23 -16.81 -10.79 -7.04
C LYS A 23 -15.45 -11.39 -7.43
N GLY A 24 -14.91 -10.90 -8.54
CA GLY A 24 -13.66 -11.37 -9.12
C GLY A 24 -13.83 -12.41 -10.24
N THR A 25 -12.70 -12.71 -10.86
CA THR A 25 -12.58 -13.74 -11.89
C THR A 25 -12.72 -15.14 -11.28
N PRO A 26 -12.92 -16.21 -12.08
CA PRO A 26 -12.96 -17.58 -11.56
C PRO A 26 -11.75 -17.94 -10.70
N VAL A 27 -10.55 -17.51 -11.10
CA VAL A 27 -9.30 -17.73 -10.34
C VAL A 27 -9.34 -17.04 -8.98
N VAL A 28 -9.85 -15.80 -8.91
CA VAL A 28 -9.96 -15.06 -7.65
C VAL A 28 -11.00 -15.70 -6.72
N LYS A 29 -12.10 -16.24 -7.27
CA LYS A 29 -13.11 -16.96 -6.48
C LYS A 29 -12.57 -18.26 -5.91
N GLU A 30 -11.84 -19.04 -6.71
CA GLU A 30 -11.17 -20.26 -6.25
C GLU A 30 -10.12 -19.95 -5.17
N ALA A 31 -9.33 -18.89 -5.37
CA ALA A 31 -8.39 -18.41 -4.36
C ALA A 31 -9.12 -18.02 -3.07
N TYR A 32 -10.24 -17.31 -3.15
CA TYR A 32 -11.05 -16.95 -1.98
C TYR A 32 -11.48 -18.18 -1.18
N GLU A 33 -11.98 -19.22 -1.85
CA GLU A 33 -12.41 -20.47 -1.19
C GLU A 33 -11.25 -21.19 -0.50
N LEU A 34 -10.07 -21.23 -1.14
CA LEU A 34 -8.87 -21.84 -0.56
C LEU A 34 -8.36 -21.03 0.64
N MET A 35 -8.31 -19.71 0.51
CA MET A 35 -7.85 -18.80 1.57
C MET A 35 -8.78 -18.82 2.78
N SER A 36 -10.10 -18.95 2.56
CA SER A 36 -11.09 -19.04 3.64
C SER A 36 -10.95 -20.29 4.52
N LYS A 37 -10.29 -21.33 4.04
CA LYS A 37 -10.07 -22.60 4.76
C LYS A 37 -8.71 -22.66 5.46
N ALA A 38 -7.84 -21.68 5.25
CA ALA A 38 -6.49 -21.71 5.74
C ALA A 38 -6.39 -21.20 7.19
N PRO A 39 -5.41 -21.67 7.98
CA PRO A 39 -5.29 -21.32 9.41
C PRO A 39 -4.59 -19.96 9.63
N TYR A 40 -5.13 -18.90 9.00
CA TYR A 40 -4.73 -17.51 9.24
C TYR A 40 -5.96 -16.59 9.25
N ASN A 41 -5.79 -15.36 9.73
CA ASN A 41 -6.86 -14.39 9.83
C ASN A 41 -7.22 -13.79 8.47
N PHE A 42 -7.99 -14.55 7.68
CA PHE A 42 -8.53 -14.10 6.41
C PHE A 42 -9.75 -13.20 6.63
N ILE A 43 -9.67 -11.95 6.19
CA ILE A 43 -10.73 -10.95 6.36
C ILE A 43 -11.60 -10.76 5.10
N GLY A 44 -11.36 -11.56 4.05
CA GLY A 44 -12.12 -11.51 2.80
C GLY A 44 -11.46 -10.71 1.69
N ASN A 45 -12.28 -10.16 0.79
CA ASN A 45 -11.81 -9.35 -0.34
C ASN A 45 -11.52 -7.92 0.10
N ILE A 46 -10.55 -7.28 -0.56
CA ILE A 46 -10.23 -5.86 -0.39
C ILE A 46 -10.14 -5.19 -1.75
N GLU A 47 -10.73 -4.01 -1.88
CA GLU A 47 -10.58 -3.19 -3.08
C GLU A 47 -9.28 -2.39 -3.02
N GLY A 48 -8.71 -2.11 -4.20
CA GLY A 48 -7.48 -1.32 -4.31
C GLY A 48 -7.53 -0.07 -3.44
N ARG A 49 -8.60 0.74 -3.52
CA ARG A 49 -8.76 1.99 -2.76
C ARG A 49 -8.62 1.87 -1.24
N GLN A 50 -8.86 0.69 -0.66
CA GLN A 50 -8.80 0.44 0.79
C GLN A 50 -7.38 0.16 1.29
N ILE A 51 -6.51 -0.36 0.42
CA ILE A 51 -5.14 -0.77 0.77
C ILE A 51 -4.34 0.35 1.48
N PRO A 52 -4.37 1.63 1.05
CA PRO A 52 -3.58 2.69 1.68
C PRO A 52 -4.03 3.03 3.10
N PHE A 53 -5.27 2.69 3.47
CA PHE A 53 -5.84 2.98 4.78
C PHE A 53 -5.44 1.94 5.84
N GLY A 54 -4.83 0.83 5.43
CA GLY A 54 -4.37 -0.21 6.36
C GLY A 54 -5.48 -1.16 6.81
N ASP A 55 -6.54 -1.30 6.02
CA ASP A 55 -7.65 -2.19 6.32
C ASP A 55 -7.20 -3.67 6.38
N ALA A 56 -6.08 -4.00 5.71
CA ALA A 56 -5.39 -5.29 5.77
C ALA A 56 -3.89 -5.15 6.06
N ASP A 57 -3.33 -6.11 6.79
CA ASP A 57 -1.88 -6.23 7.03
C ASP A 57 -1.18 -6.98 5.89
N VAL A 58 -1.90 -7.82 5.15
CA VAL A 58 -1.35 -8.57 4.03
C VAL A 58 -2.39 -8.58 2.93
N VAL A 59 -1.99 -8.12 1.75
CA VAL A 59 -2.84 -8.16 0.56
C VAL A 59 -2.25 -9.17 -0.41
N VAL A 60 -3.02 -10.21 -0.71
CA VAL A 60 -2.67 -11.24 -1.68
C VAL A 60 -3.25 -10.84 -3.03
N ALA A 61 -2.46 -10.93 -4.09
CA ALA A 61 -2.88 -10.66 -5.46
C ALA A 61 -2.07 -11.55 -6.40
N ASP A 62 -2.57 -11.78 -7.62
CA ASP A 62 -1.73 -12.30 -8.68
C ASP A 62 -0.65 -11.27 -9.07
N GLY A 63 0.43 -11.74 -9.71
CA GLY A 63 1.57 -10.88 -10.04
C GLY A 63 1.23 -9.72 -10.97
N PHE A 64 0.24 -9.86 -11.84
CA PHE A 64 -0.20 -8.78 -12.73
C PHE A 64 -0.96 -7.71 -11.92
N THR A 65 -1.98 -8.11 -11.16
CA THR A 65 -2.77 -7.21 -10.32
C THR A 65 -1.92 -6.52 -9.27
N GLY A 66 -1.03 -7.26 -8.59
CA GLY A 66 -0.12 -6.71 -7.59
C GLY A 66 0.83 -5.65 -8.18
N ASN A 67 1.40 -5.93 -9.34
CA ASN A 67 2.28 -4.97 -10.03
C ASN A 67 1.52 -3.72 -10.50
N LEU A 68 0.28 -3.88 -10.98
CA LEU A 68 -0.56 -2.76 -11.39
C LEU A 68 -0.92 -1.87 -10.19
N ILE A 69 -1.30 -2.46 -9.05
CA ILE A 69 -1.60 -1.74 -7.81
C ILE A 69 -0.35 -0.97 -7.34
N LEU A 70 0.80 -1.64 -7.26
CA LEU A 70 2.05 -1.04 -6.80
C LEU A 70 2.46 0.15 -7.68
N LYS A 71 2.52 -0.05 -9.00
CA LYS A 71 2.92 1.01 -9.94
C LYS A 71 1.94 2.16 -9.97
N THR A 72 0.64 1.89 -9.83
CA THR A 72 -0.38 2.93 -9.71
C THR A 72 -0.11 3.80 -8.49
N TYR A 73 0.15 3.21 -7.31
CA TYR A 73 0.47 3.99 -6.12
C TYR A 73 1.76 4.78 -6.22
N GLU A 74 2.80 4.20 -6.80
CA GLU A 74 4.05 4.92 -7.04
C GLU A 74 3.84 6.11 -8.00
N GLY A 75 3.06 5.92 -9.06
CA GLY A 75 2.72 6.97 -10.02
C GLY A 75 1.93 8.11 -9.37
N VAL A 76 0.84 7.78 -8.65
CA VAL A 76 0.01 8.75 -7.95
C VAL A 76 0.83 9.52 -6.90
N ALA A 77 1.65 8.83 -6.11
CA ALA A 77 2.52 9.46 -5.14
C ALA A 77 3.47 10.46 -5.80
N LYS A 78 4.14 10.09 -6.91
CA LYS A 78 5.02 11.00 -7.64
C LYS A 78 4.29 12.24 -8.16
N VAL A 79 3.09 12.07 -8.74
CA VAL A 79 2.27 13.19 -9.23
C VAL A 79 1.92 14.14 -8.10
N LEU A 80 1.43 13.63 -6.97
CA LEU A 80 1.08 14.45 -5.80
C LEU A 80 2.30 15.18 -5.22
N MET A 81 3.42 14.48 -5.04
CA MET A 81 4.64 15.09 -4.51
C MET A 81 5.21 16.19 -5.42
N ASN A 82 5.12 16.01 -6.73
CA ASN A 82 5.53 17.04 -7.70
C ASN A 82 4.58 18.23 -7.66
N GLY A 83 3.26 18.01 -7.65
CA GLY A 83 2.27 19.08 -7.56
C GLY A 83 2.44 19.93 -6.28
N ILE A 84 2.73 19.31 -5.14
CA ILE A 84 3.05 20.03 -3.89
C ILE A 84 4.31 20.88 -4.08
N LYS A 85 5.38 20.31 -4.62
CA LYS A 85 6.64 21.04 -4.86
C LYS A 85 6.43 22.22 -5.80
N ASP A 86 5.66 22.04 -6.88
CA ASP A 86 5.39 23.07 -7.87
C ASP A 86 4.57 24.22 -7.27
N ALA A 87 3.61 23.92 -6.41
CA ALA A 87 2.84 24.93 -5.67
C ALA A 87 3.75 25.83 -4.81
N PHE A 88 4.76 25.25 -4.17
CA PHE A 88 5.74 25.99 -3.36
C PHE A 88 6.76 26.78 -4.18
N MET A 89 7.05 26.36 -5.41
CA MET A 89 8.06 27.02 -6.26
C MET A 89 7.55 28.26 -7.01
N LYS A 90 6.25 28.60 -6.90
CA LYS A 90 5.61 29.69 -7.65
C LYS A 90 6.17 31.09 -7.40
N ASN A 91 6.49 31.44 -6.15
CA ASN A 91 7.01 32.77 -5.81
C ASN A 91 8.00 32.70 -4.63
N THR A 92 8.74 33.78 -4.38
CA THR A 92 9.79 33.85 -3.34
C THR A 92 9.25 33.60 -1.94
N LEU A 93 8.03 34.04 -1.63
CA LEU A 93 7.36 33.81 -0.35
C LEU A 93 7.01 32.32 -0.15
N SER A 94 6.45 31.67 -1.16
CA SER A 94 6.16 30.24 -1.14
C SER A 94 7.42 29.39 -1.03
N LYS A 95 8.53 29.84 -1.63
CA LYS A 95 9.84 29.18 -1.48
C LYS A 95 10.37 29.27 -0.05
N LEU A 96 10.20 30.41 0.62
CA LEU A 96 10.55 30.56 2.04
C LEU A 96 9.66 29.69 2.93
N ALA A 97 8.35 29.64 2.66
CA ALA A 97 7.42 28.76 3.38
C ALA A 97 7.79 27.28 3.21
N TYR A 98 8.24 26.87 2.02
CA TYR A 98 8.74 25.51 1.77
C TYR A 98 9.89 25.13 2.69
N LEU A 99 10.84 26.03 2.96
CA LEU A 99 11.97 25.73 3.84
C LEU A 99 11.52 25.33 5.25
N GLY A 100 10.44 25.94 5.75
CA GLY A 100 9.86 25.60 7.05
C GLY A 100 9.19 24.22 7.10
N VAL A 101 8.62 23.76 5.98
CA VAL A 101 7.91 22.46 5.89
C VAL A 101 8.69 21.38 5.15
N LYS A 102 9.89 21.70 4.64
CA LYS A 102 10.71 20.83 3.79
C LYS A 102 10.99 19.48 4.45
N SER A 103 11.29 19.49 5.76
CA SER A 103 11.54 18.26 6.53
C SER A 103 10.35 17.32 6.50
N GLY A 104 9.13 17.83 6.74
CA GLY A 104 7.90 17.06 6.70
C GLY A 104 7.57 16.53 5.30
N ILE A 105 7.79 17.34 4.25
CA ILE A 105 7.59 16.92 2.86
C ILE A 105 8.61 15.84 2.46
N ASP A 106 9.86 15.98 2.86
CA ASP A 106 10.91 14.99 2.60
C ASP A 106 10.63 13.67 3.35
N ASP A 107 10.11 13.74 4.58
CA ASP A 107 9.70 12.56 5.34
C ASP A 107 8.48 11.87 4.72
N MET A 108 7.50 12.64 4.22
CA MET A 108 6.37 12.09 3.47
C MET A 108 6.84 11.39 2.19
N LYS A 109 7.78 11.98 1.42
CA LYS A 109 8.38 11.33 0.24
C LYS A 109 9.05 10.00 0.59
N LYS A 110 9.77 9.94 1.72
CA LYS A 110 10.44 8.71 2.18
C LYS A 110 9.43 7.59 2.51
N GLN A 111 8.19 7.90 2.90
CA GLN A 111 7.18 6.87 3.16
C GLN A 111 6.67 6.20 1.88
N PHE A 112 6.60 6.96 0.78
CA PHE A 112 6.21 6.44 -0.53
C PHE A 112 7.36 5.76 -1.29
N ASP A 113 8.61 6.00 -0.90
CA ASP A 113 9.79 5.38 -1.53
C ASP A 113 9.93 3.89 -1.11
N TYR A 114 9.38 3.02 -1.95
CA TYR A 114 9.39 1.56 -1.77
C TYR A 114 10.81 0.98 -1.70
N ASN A 115 11.80 1.58 -2.37
CA ASN A 115 13.19 1.10 -2.40
C ASN A 115 13.84 1.08 -1.01
N ARG A 116 13.36 1.92 -0.08
CA ARG A 116 13.88 1.97 1.29
C ARG A 116 13.21 0.98 2.25
N ARG A 117 11.97 0.56 1.97
CA ARG A 117 11.26 -0.46 2.78
C ARG A 117 11.90 -1.84 2.70
N LYS A 118 12.68 -2.14 1.65
CA LYS A 118 13.52 -3.35 1.59
C LYS A 118 14.67 -3.38 2.63
N ARG A 119 15.02 -2.25 3.26
CA ARG A 119 16.20 -2.13 4.15
C ARG A 119 15.92 -1.88 5.62
N ALA A 120 14.71 -1.49 6.02
CA ALA A 120 14.39 -1.31 7.44
C ALA A 120 12.89 -1.51 7.69
N PRO A 121 12.50 -2.49 8.53
CA PRO A 121 11.13 -2.59 9.01
C PRO A 121 10.88 -1.46 10.01
N ARG A 122 10.05 -0.48 9.64
CA ARG A 122 9.53 0.50 10.62
C ARG A 122 8.13 0.05 11.04
N SER A 123 7.98 -0.11 12.36
CA SER A 123 6.78 -0.49 13.12
C SER A 123 5.47 -0.68 12.33
N GLY A 124 5.11 -1.94 12.09
CA GLY A 124 3.72 -2.38 12.05
C GLY A 124 2.87 -2.00 10.84
N ARG A 125 3.43 -1.56 9.70
CA ARG A 125 2.64 -1.38 8.46
C ARG A 125 3.26 -2.09 7.28
N SER A 126 2.39 -2.74 6.52
CA SER A 126 2.68 -3.69 5.48
C SER A 126 3.24 -3.08 4.19
N ALA A 127 4.12 -3.83 3.55
CA ALA A 127 4.54 -3.58 2.18
C ALA A 127 4.08 -4.78 1.34
N PRO A 128 3.60 -4.56 0.09
CA PRO A 128 3.33 -5.66 -0.82
C PRO A 128 4.65 -6.38 -1.11
N TYR A 129 4.69 -7.69 -0.88
CA TYR A 129 5.85 -8.53 -1.15
C TYR A 129 5.68 -9.13 -2.55
N THR A 130 6.66 -8.94 -3.41
CA THR A 130 6.74 -9.58 -4.73
C THR A 130 7.97 -10.48 -4.71
N ASP A 131 7.77 -11.80 -4.81
CA ASP A 131 8.82 -12.70 -5.32
C ASP A 131 9.03 -12.45 -6.81
#